data_AF-A0A955M260-F1
#
_entry.id   AF-A0A955M260-F1
#
_cell.length_a   1.000
_cell.length_b   1.000
_cell.length_c   1.000
_cell.angle_alpha   90.00
_cell.angle_beta   90.00
_cell.angle_gamma   90.00
#
_symmetry.space_group_name_H-M   'P 1'
#
loop_
_entity.id
_entity.type
_entity.pdbx_description
1 polymer ?
#
loop_
_entity_poly.entity_id
_entity_poly.type
_entity_poly.pdbx_seq_one_letter_code
_entity_poly.pdbx_strand_id
1 'polypeptide(L)'
;MSSAKENNAYEVWQDIQHQLWEKKCLRCAACCGLFDGDPCLHLKKGENGEGYFCEIYENRFGLRKTVSGKTFRCVPIRDILHLSWPGDHCCGYKKGR
;
A
#
# COMPACT_ATOMS: atom_id res chain seq x y z
N MET A 1 30.02 26.66 8.84
CA MET A 1 29.47 25.47 9.52
C MET A 1 28.10 25.83 10.09
N SER A 2 27.01 25.48 9.42
CA SER A 2 25.65 25.48 10.00
C SER A 2 24.71 24.76 9.02
N SER A 3 24.66 23.43 9.10
CA SER A 3 23.78 22.58 8.30
C SER A 3 23.38 21.34 9.11
N ALA A 4 23.05 21.54 10.38
CA ALA A 4 22.67 20.45 11.29
C ALA A 4 21.31 20.67 11.98
N LYS A 5 20.71 21.87 11.89
CA LYS A 5 19.43 22.18 12.55
C LYS A 5 18.21 22.10 11.62
N GLU A 6 18.39 22.19 10.30
CA GLU A 6 17.27 22.12 9.33
C GLU A 6 16.84 20.69 9.00
N ASN A 7 17.74 19.70 9.13
CA ASN A 7 17.45 18.31 8.77
C ASN A 7 16.41 17.65 9.68
N ASN A 8 16.36 18.00 10.97
CA ASN A 8 15.48 17.34 11.94
C ASN A 8 13.98 17.68 11.72
N ALA A 9 13.65 18.96 11.51
CA ALA A 9 12.26 19.38 11.30
C ALA A 9 11.69 18.83 9.97
N TYR A 10 12.53 18.74 8.94
CA TYR A 10 12.13 18.20 7.65
C TYR A 10 11.88 16.69 7.72
N GLU A 11 12.75 15.93 8.39
CA GLU A 11 12.57 14.48 8.61
C GLU A 11 11.29 14.17 9.39
N VAL A 12 11.02 14.93 10.47
CA VAL A 12 9.79 14.80 11.26
C VAL A 12 8.56 15.09 10.40
N TRP A 13 8.61 16.15 9.59
CA TRP A 13 7.52 16.47 8.67
C TRP A 13 7.28 15.35 7.65
N GLN A 14 8.34 14.79 7.07
CA GLN A 14 8.24 13.67 6.12
C GLN A 14 7.60 12.44 6.76
N ASP A 15 7.98 12.10 8.00
CA ASP A 15 7.39 10.96 8.71
C ASP A 15 5.90 11.19 8.99
N ILE A 16 5.52 12.40 9.41
CA ILE A 16 4.11 12.77 9.59
C ILE A 16 3.33 12.62 8.28
N GLN A 17 3.86 13.12 7.16
CA GLN A 17 3.19 12.98 5.85
C GLN A 17 3.07 11.51 5.44
N HIS A 18 4.10 10.70 5.69
CA HIS A 18 4.08 9.27 5.42
C HIS A 18 2.99 8.57 6.24
N GLN A 19 2.91 8.81 7.54
CA GLN A 19 1.89 8.23 8.40
C GLN A 19 0.47 8.68 8.00
N LEU A 20 0.28 9.96 7.66
CA LEU A 20 -1.00 10.47 7.18
C LEU A 20 -1.41 9.83 5.85
N TRP A 21 -0.45 9.60 4.97
CA TRP A 21 -0.68 8.89 3.73
C TRP A 21 -1.10 7.45 3.97
N GLU A 22 -0.34 6.71 4.79
CA GLU A 22 -0.59 5.31 5.13
C GLU A 22 -1.97 5.11 5.78
N LYS A 23 -2.43 6.06 6.60
CA LYS A 23 -3.79 6.07 7.19
C LYS A 23 -4.92 6.11 6.17
N LYS A 24 -4.66 6.52 4.92
CA LYS A 24 -5.68 6.48 3.84
C LYS A 24 -5.94 5.05 3.36
N CYS A 25 -5.08 4.09 3.65
CA CYS A 25 -5.30 2.70 3.29
C CYS A 25 -6.47 2.11 4.07
N LEU A 26 -7.57 1.80 3.38
CA LEU A 26 -8.75 1.15 3.98
C LEU A 26 -8.61 -0.37 4.11
N ARG A 27 -7.41 -0.94 3.89
CA ARG A 27 -7.17 -2.39 3.97
C ARG A 27 -8.13 -3.23 3.12
N CYS A 28 -8.59 -2.67 1.99
CA CYS A 28 -9.59 -3.29 1.10
C CYS A 28 -9.06 -4.43 0.22
N ALA A 29 -7.74 -4.65 0.22
CA ALA A 29 -7.03 -5.63 -0.62
C ALA A 29 -7.19 -5.50 -2.15
N ALA A 30 -7.83 -4.44 -2.67
CA ALA A 30 -7.97 -4.23 -4.11
C ALA A 30 -6.63 -4.15 -4.85
N CYS A 31 -5.68 -3.36 -4.35
CA CYS A 31 -4.33 -3.29 -4.93
C CYS A 31 -3.50 -4.57 -4.73
N CYS A 32 -3.97 -5.51 -3.90
CA CYS A 32 -3.33 -6.80 -3.66
C CYS A 32 -3.98 -7.95 -4.46
N GLY A 33 -4.91 -7.64 -5.36
CA GLY A 33 -5.53 -8.60 -6.27
C GLY A 33 -6.69 -9.40 -5.71
N LEU A 34 -7.30 -9.01 -4.58
CA LEU A 34 -8.45 -9.72 -4.03
C LEU A 34 -9.63 -9.80 -5.03
N PHE A 35 -9.89 -8.70 -5.75
CA PHE A 35 -10.98 -8.60 -6.71
C PHE A 35 -10.66 -9.24 -8.06
N ASP A 36 -9.41 -9.63 -8.30
CA ASP A 36 -8.98 -10.39 -9.48
C ASP A 36 -9.23 -11.90 -9.33
N GLY A 37 -9.65 -12.36 -8.14
CA GLY A 37 -9.80 -13.78 -7.82
C GLY A 37 -8.47 -14.52 -7.61
N ASP A 38 -7.33 -13.84 -7.72
CA ASP A 38 -6.00 -14.41 -7.56
C ASP A 38 -5.07 -13.43 -6.81
N PRO A 39 -5.28 -13.27 -5.49
CA PRO A 39 -4.55 -12.29 -4.70
C PRO A 39 -3.07 -12.62 -4.56
N CYS A 40 -2.30 -11.63 -4.12
CA CYS A 40 -0.92 -11.81 -3.66
C CYS A 40 -0.84 -12.90 -2.59
N LEU A 41 0.17 -13.78 -2.70
CA LEU A 41 0.42 -14.88 -1.75
C LEU A 41 0.57 -14.39 -0.29
N HIS A 42 1.05 -13.16 -0.12
CA HIS A 42 1.32 -12.53 1.17
C HIS A 42 0.14 -11.73 1.73
N LEU A 43 -1.00 -11.72 1.05
CA LEU A 43 -2.23 -11.10 1.54
C LEU A 43 -2.85 -11.98 2.62
N LYS A 44 -3.02 -11.43 3.81
CA LYS A 44 -3.67 -12.09 4.94
C LYS A 44 -4.94 -11.35 5.32
N LYS A 45 -5.92 -12.11 5.81
CA LYS A 45 -7.13 -11.55 6.40
C LYS A 45 -6.84 -11.22 7.87
N GLY A 46 -7.17 -10.01 8.29
CA GLY A 46 -7.16 -9.61 9.69
C GLY A 46 -8.22 -10.35 10.50
N GLU A 47 -8.01 -10.45 11.80
CA GLU A 47 -8.98 -11.01 12.72
C GLU A 47 -10.12 -10.03 12.99
N ASN A 48 -11.26 -10.52 13.49
CA ASN A 48 -12.39 -9.70 13.97
C ASN A 48 -12.89 -8.59 13.02
N GLY A 49 -12.73 -8.79 11.71
CA GLY A 49 -13.20 -7.82 10.70
C GLY A 49 -12.25 -6.65 10.42
N GLU A 50 -10.99 -6.69 10.87
CA GLU A 50 -9.97 -5.65 10.65
C GLU A 50 -9.50 -5.48 9.19
N GLY A 51 -10.19 -6.10 8.23
CA GLY A 51 -9.86 -6.05 6.81
C GLY A 51 -8.71 -7.00 6.45
N TYR A 52 -7.80 -6.54 5.60
CA TYR A 52 -6.66 -7.31 5.11
C TYR A 52 -5.32 -6.62 5.36
N PHE A 53 -4.26 -7.39 5.52
CA PHE A 53 -2.91 -6.89 5.68
C PHE A 53 -1.91 -7.66 4.81
N CYS A 54 -0.75 -7.06 4.57
CA CYS A 54 0.35 -7.71 3.88
C CYS A 54 1.40 -8.13 4.91
N GLU A 55 1.71 -9.42 4.98
CA GLU A 55 2.67 -9.93 5.98
C GLU A 55 4.12 -9.47 5.71
N ILE A 56 4.42 -9.04 4.48
CA ILE A 56 5.73 -8.53 4.06
C ILE A 56 5.71 -7.02 3.79
N TYR A 57 4.87 -6.25 4.51
CA TYR A 57 4.59 -4.85 4.17
C TYR A 57 5.85 -4.01 3.94
N GLU A 58 6.83 -4.07 4.84
CA GLU A 58 8.08 -3.30 4.75
C GLU A 58 8.92 -3.64 3.52
N ASN A 59 8.83 -4.89 3.05
CA ASN A 59 9.59 -5.39 1.92
C ASN A 59 8.68 -5.76 0.75
N ARG A 60 7.54 -5.07 0.57
CA ARG A 60 6.48 -5.49 -0.37
C ARG A 60 6.79 -5.24 -1.85
N PHE A 61 7.54 -4.19 -2.16
CA PHE A 61 7.75 -3.77 -3.55
C PHE A 61 8.64 -4.74 -4.33
N GLY A 62 8.47 -4.78 -5.65
CA GLY A 62 9.21 -5.66 -6.56
C GLY A 62 8.39 -6.85 -7.06
N LEU A 63 9.08 -7.87 -7.57
CA LEU A 63 8.44 -9.08 -8.11
C LEU A 63 7.83 -9.92 -6.99
N ARG A 64 6.56 -10.29 -7.15
CA ARG A 64 5.77 -11.09 -6.21
C ARG A 64 4.99 -12.16 -6.96
N LYS A 65 4.45 -13.10 -6.19
CA LYS A 65 3.59 -14.18 -6.70
C LYS A 65 2.19 -14.08 -6.13
N THR A 66 1.21 -14.43 -6.96
CA THR A 66 -0.17 -14.67 -6.51
C THR A 66 -0.30 -16.06 -5.88
N VAL A 67 -1.47 -16.37 -5.29
CA VAL A 67 -1.78 -17.70 -4.74
C VAL A 67 -1.72 -18.78 -5.83
N SER A 68 -2.14 -18.48 -7.06
CA SER A 68 -2.02 -19.41 -8.20
C SER A 68 -0.61 -19.56 -8.76
N GLY A 69 0.35 -18.74 -8.29
CA GLY A 69 1.75 -18.77 -8.73
C GLY A 69 2.09 -17.81 -9.88
N LYS A 70 1.14 -16.99 -10.36
CA LYS A 70 1.42 -15.96 -11.37
C LYS A 70 2.37 -14.91 -10.80
N THR A 71 3.31 -14.46 -11.62
CA THR A 71 4.25 -13.40 -11.23
C THR A 71 3.69 -12.03 -11.62
N PHE A 72 3.77 -11.08 -10.69
CA PHE A 72 3.40 -9.68 -10.92
C PHE A 72 4.38 -8.75 -10.19
N ARG A 73 4.28 -7.44 -10.44
CA ARG A 73 5.10 -6.43 -9.75
C ARG A 73 4.23 -5.67 -8.74
N CYS A 74 4.56 -5.79 -7.47
CA CYS A 74 4.02 -4.90 -6.43
C CYS A 74 4.74 -3.55 -6.51
N VAL A 75 3.98 -2.47 -6.60
CA VAL A 75 4.46 -1.11 -6.82
C VAL A 75 3.93 -0.17 -5.74
N PRO A 76 4.63 0.95 -5.45
CA PRO A 76 4.08 2.03 -4.66
C PRO A 76 2.71 2.45 -5.19
N ILE A 77 1.69 2.53 -4.32
CA ILE A 77 0.31 2.80 -4.76
C ILE A 77 0.20 4.12 -5.54
N ARG A 78 1.00 5.12 -5.15
CA ARG A 78 1.08 6.44 -5.80
C ARG A 78 1.38 6.34 -7.31
N ASP A 79 2.13 5.33 -7.71
CA ASP A 79 2.57 5.14 -9.10
C ASP A 79 1.42 4.68 -9.99
N ILE A 80 0.35 4.10 -9.42
CA ILE A 80 -0.78 3.55 -10.18
C ILE A 80 -2.11 4.25 -9.89
N LEU A 81 -2.16 5.27 -9.01
CA LEU A 81 -3.42 5.94 -8.64
C LEU A 81 -4.18 6.58 -9.82
N HIS A 82 -3.51 6.82 -10.95
CA HIS A 82 -4.11 7.36 -12.17
C HIS A 82 -4.70 6.28 -13.09
N LEU A 83 -4.44 5.00 -12.81
CA LEU A 83 -4.93 3.85 -13.56
C LEU A 83 -6.18 3.27 -12.91
N SER A 84 -6.96 2.49 -13.66
CA SER A 84 -8.06 1.68 -13.12
C SER A 84 -7.62 0.24 -12.91
N TRP A 85 -8.10 -0.40 -11.85
CA TRP A 85 -7.89 -1.82 -11.57
C TRP A 85 -9.11 -2.41 -10.83
N PRO A 86 -9.28 -3.73 -10.82
CA PRO A 86 -10.44 -4.35 -10.17
C PRO A 86 -10.53 -4.00 -8.67
N GLY A 87 -11.70 -3.51 -8.27
CA GLY A 87 -11.97 -3.07 -6.90
C GLY A 87 -11.38 -1.70 -6.51
N ASP A 88 -10.82 -0.93 -7.46
CA ASP A 88 -10.21 0.38 -7.18
C ASP A 88 -11.15 1.40 -6.54
N HIS A 89 -12.46 1.32 -6.79
CA HIS A 89 -13.51 2.11 -6.13
C HIS A 89 -13.56 1.92 -4.60
N CYS A 90 -13.07 0.79 -4.09
CA CYS A 90 -12.92 0.53 -2.65
C CYS A 90 -11.64 1.15 -2.07
N CYS A 91 -10.70 1.60 -2.90
CA CYS A 91 -9.40 2.09 -2.46
C CYS A 91 -9.50 3.48 -1.83
N GLY A 92 -9.17 3.60 -0.54
CA GLY A 92 -9.19 4.89 0.16
C GLY A 92 -8.26 5.95 -0.45
N TYR A 93 -7.17 5.52 -1.08
CA TYR A 93 -6.26 6.43 -1.80
C TYR A 93 -6.89 7.11 -3.02
N LYS A 94 -7.97 6.56 -3.60
CA LYS A 94 -8.72 7.17 -4.70
C LYS A 94 -9.91 8.03 -4.25
N LYS A 95 -10.43 7.82 -3.04
CA LYS A 95 -11.64 8.51 -2.55
C LYS A 95 -11.46 10.00 -2.24
N GLY A 96 -10.23 10.48 -2.15
CA GLY A 96 -9.90 11.89 -1.89
C GLY A 96 -9.24 12.58 -3.08
N ARG A 97 -9.51 12.12 -4.31
CA ARG A 97 -8.91 12.64 -5.54
C ARG A 97 -9.97 13.17 -6.50
#